data_AF-D3PLM8-F1
#
_entry.id   AF-D3PLM8-F1
#
_cell.length_a   1.000
_cell.length_b   1.000
_cell.length_c   1.000
_cell.angle_alpha   90.00
_cell.angle_beta   90.00
_cell.angle_gamma   90.00
#
_symmetry.space_group_name_H-M   'P 1'
#
loop_
_entity.id
_entity.type
_entity.pdbx_description
1 polymer ?
#
loop_
_entity_poly.entity_id
_entity_poly.type
_entity_poly.pdbx_seq_one_letter_code
_entity_poly.pdbx_strand_id
1 'polypeptide(L)' 'MSTFVLAWILLLVFAAFNNYIIYRLLRERNRTDLMWIGVVATVIPVALFALWPGALTLMSFPLLQSIGMLLIMRLAQR' A
#
# COMPACT_ATOMS: atom_id res chain seq x y z
N MET A 1 9.35 18.74 -14.98
CA MET A 1 9.51 17.39 -14.39
C MET A 1 9.04 16.36 -15.39
N SER A 2 9.72 15.22 -15.49
CA SER A 2 9.25 14.10 -16.32
C SER A 2 7.99 13.47 -15.70
N THR A 3 7.03 13.05 -16.54
CA THR A 3 5.82 12.32 -16.14
C THR A 3 6.15 11.09 -15.28
N PHE A 4 7.29 10.45 -15.54
CA PHE A 4 7.81 9.34 -14.74
C PHE A 4 8.12 9.74 -13.29
N VAL A 5 8.75 10.90 -13.10
CA VAL A 5 9.09 11.42 -11.76
C VAL A 5 7.82 11.77 -10.99
N LEU A 6 6.82 12.37 -11.67
CA LEU A 6 5.52 12.64 -11.06
C LEU A 6 4.80 11.36 -10.64
N ALA A 7 4.83 10.31 -11.46
CA ALA A 7 4.26 9.01 -11.11
C ALA A 7 4.90 8.41 -9.86
N TRP A 8 6.23 8.48 -9.74
CA TRP A 8 6.96 8.06 -8.55
C TRP A 8 6.57 8.85 -7.29
N ILE A 9 6.50 10.18 -7.40
CA ILE A 9 6.14 11.02 -6.26
C ILE A 9 4.72 10.70 -5.80
N LEU A 10 3.76 10.63 -6.71
CA LEU A 10 2.38 10.30 -6.39
C LEU A 10 2.27 8.91 -5.75
N LEU A 11 2.97 7.91 -6.31
CA LEU A 11 2.99 6.55 -5.80
C LEU A 11 3.58 6.50 -4.38
N LEU A 12 4.70 7.16 -4.12
CA LEU A 12 5.34 7.18 -2.80
C LEU A 12 4.51 7.95 -1.75
N VAL A 13 3.92 9.09 -2.13
CA VAL A 13 3.03 9.87 -1.25
C VAL A 13 1.79 9.04 -0.90
N PHE A 14 1.18 8.38 -1.88
CA PHE A 14 0.02 7.53 -1.66
C PHE A 14 0.36 6.29 -0.81
N ALA A 15 1.52 5.67 -1.06
CA ALA A 15 2.06 4.58 -0.26
C ALA A 15 2.23 4.97 1.22
N ALA A 16 2.86 6.13 1.46
CA ALA A 16 3.11 6.62 2.81
C ALA A 16 1.80 6.95 3.54
N PHE A 17 0.89 7.65 2.87
CA PHE A 17 -0.41 8.01 3.43
C PHE A 17 -1.23 6.78 3.82
N ASN A 18 -1.30 5.77 2.94
CA ASN A 18 -2.06 4.56 3.24
C ASN A 18 -1.42 3.69 4.33
N ASN A 19 -0.09 3.56 4.36
CA ASN A 19 0.58 2.87 5.46
C ASN A 19 0.36 3.58 6.79
N TYR A 20 0.31 4.91 6.80
CA TYR A 20 -0.01 5.67 8.00
C TYR A 20 -1.45 5.41 8.48
N ILE A 21 -2.43 5.37 7.58
CA ILE A 21 -3.82 5.01 7.93
C ILE A 21 -3.91 3.59 8.49
N ILE A 22 -3.27 2.63 7.84
CA ILE A 22 -3.23 1.24 8.29
C ILE A 22 -2.59 1.15 9.68
N TYR A 23 -1.45 1.80 9.87
CA TYR A 23 -0.76 1.84 11.16
C TYR A 23 -1.66 2.41 12.25
N ARG A 24 -2.31 3.55 12.01
CA ARG A 24 -3.23 4.18 12.95
C ARG A 24 -4.39 3.24 13.31
N LEU A 25 -5.02 2.62 12.31
CA LEU A 25 -6.14 1.70 12.50
C LEU A 25 -5.72 0.45 13.31
N LEU A 26 -4.56 -0.13 13.00
CA LEU A 26 -4.04 -1.28 13.72
C LEU A 26 -3.63 -0.93 15.15
N ARG A 27 -3.04 0.26 15.36
CA ARG A 27 -2.67 0.76 16.69
C ARG A 27 -3.89 1.01 17.58
N GLU A 28 -4.96 1.60 17.03
CA GLU A 28 -6.22 1.80 17.75
C GLU A 28 -6.86 0.46 18.17
N ARG A 29 -6.59 -0.63 17.44
CA ARG A 29 -7.08 -1.98 17.76
C ARG A 29 -6.08 -2.86 18.50
N ASN A 30 -4.91 -2.33 18.86
CA ASN A 30 -3.80 -3.07 19.47
C ASN A 30 -3.37 -4.33 18.67
N ARG A 31 -3.51 -4.30 17.33
CA ARG A 31 -3.20 -5.41 16.41
C ARG A 31 -2.07 -5.06 15.44
N THR A 32 -0.94 -4.59 15.99
CA THR A 32 0.26 -4.26 15.21
C THR A 32 0.91 -5.48 14.56
N ASP A 33 0.54 -6.69 15.00
CA ASP A 33 0.90 -7.98 14.41
C ASP A 33 0.50 -8.09 12.93
N LEU A 34 -0.55 -7.37 12.49
CA LEU A 34 -1.03 -7.41 11.11
C LEU A 34 -0.35 -6.39 10.18
N MET A 35 0.59 -5.59 10.70
CA MET A 35 1.23 -4.50 9.95
C MET A 35 2.04 -5.01 8.75
N TRP A 36 2.55 -6.23 8.81
CA TRP A 36 3.27 -6.85 7.68
C TRP A 36 2.40 -6.95 6.42
N ILE A 37 1.07 -7.10 6.56
CA ILE A 37 0.15 -7.16 5.41
C ILE A 37 0.15 -5.83 4.66
N GLY A 38 0.11 -4.70 5.39
CA GLY A 38 0.18 -3.36 4.80
C GLY A 38 1.53 -3.10 4.12
N VAL A 39 2.62 -3.55 4.75
CA VAL A 39 3.97 -3.46 4.17
C VAL A 39 4.08 -4.26 2.88
N VAL A 40 3.65 -5.52 2.88
CA VAL A 40 3.70 -6.39 1.69
C VAL A 40 2.81 -5.83 0.57
N ALA A 41 1.60 -5.38 0.90
CA ALA A 41 0.68 -4.76 -0.05
C ALA A 41 1.21 -3.44 -0.65
N THR A 42 2.21 -2.82 -0.01
CA THR A 42 2.89 -1.62 -0.52
C THR A 42 4.14 -1.98 -1.34
N VAL A 43 5.01 -2.82 -0.78
CA VAL A 43 6.33 -3.14 -1.35
C VAL A 43 6.19 -3.88 -2.68
N ILE A 44 5.23 -4.81 -2.80
CA ILE A 44 5.03 -5.56 -4.05
C ILE A 44 4.69 -4.63 -5.22
N PRO A 45 3.65 -3.78 -5.15
CA PRO A 45 3.37 -2.80 -6.20
C PRO A 45 4.52 -1.84 -6.50
N VAL A 46 5.23 -1.33 -5.48
CA VAL A 46 6.38 -0.43 -5.68
C VAL A 46 7.49 -1.14 -6.46
N ALA A 47 7.82 -2.38 -6.08
CA ALA A 47 8.82 -3.18 -6.77
C ALA A 47 8.40 -3.49 -8.21
N LEU A 48 7.13 -3.82 -8.44
CA LEU A 48 6.60 -4.04 -9.78
C LEU A 48 6.71 -2.78 -10.65
N PHE A 49 6.35 -1.62 -10.11
CA PHE A 49 6.49 -0.34 -10.82
C PHE A 49 7.95 0.03 -11.10
N ALA A 50 8.87 -0.32 -10.19
CA ALA A 50 10.30 -0.10 -10.38
C ALA A 50 10.88 -0.95 -11.52
N LEU A 51 10.47 -2.21 -11.60
CA LEU A 51 10.97 -3.16 -12.59
C LEU A 51 10.32 -2.94 -13.96
N TRP A 52 9.02 -2.65 -13.98
CA TRP A 52 8.20 -2.54 -15.20
C TRP A 52 7.31 -1.30 -15.11
N PRO A 53 7.86 -0.09 -15.31
CA PRO A 53 7.08 1.13 -15.17
C PRO A 53 6.01 1.24 -16.26
N GLY A 54 4.76 1.09 -15.85
CA GLY A 54 3.61 1.20 -16.75
C GLY A 54 2.30 1.53 -16.02
N ALA A 55 1.28 1.88 -16.81
CA ALA A 55 -0.04 2.21 -16.27
C ALA A 55 -0.66 1.03 -15.50
N LEU A 56 -0.44 -0.20 -15.96
CA LEU A 56 -0.93 -1.42 -15.31
C LEU A 56 -0.32 -1.61 -13.91
N THR A 57 1.00 -1.41 -13.78
CA THR A 57 1.67 -1.49 -12.47
C THR A 57 1.23 -0.37 -11.52
N LEU A 58 0.91 0.82 -12.04
CA LEU A 58 0.31 1.90 -11.24
C LEU A 58 -1.09 1.53 -10.75
N MET A 59 -1.92 0.94 -11.60
CA MET A 59 -3.27 0.48 -11.23
C MET A 59 -3.25 -0.71 -10.26
N SER A 60 -2.20 -1.54 -10.28
CA SER A 60 -2.04 -2.64 -9.33
C SER A 60 -1.91 -2.16 -7.87
N PHE A 61 -1.41 -0.93 -7.67
CA PHE A 61 -1.17 -0.34 -6.37
C PHE A 61 -2.44 -0.21 -5.52
N PRO A 62 -3.49 0.54 -5.95
CA PRO A 62 -4.73 0.64 -5.17
C PRO A 62 -5.48 -0.69 -5.04
N LEU A 63 -5.35 -1.61 -6.00
CA LEU A 63 -6.00 -2.93 -5.95
C LEU A 63 -5.40 -3.80 -4.85
N LEU A 64 -4.08 -3.96 -4.84
CA LEU A 64 -3.38 -4.76 -3.82
C LEU A 64 -3.53 -4.15 -2.43
N GLN A 65 -3.54 -2.81 -2.33
CA GLN A 65 -3.85 -2.14 -1.08
C GLN A 65 -5.27 -2.39 -0.58
N SER A 66 -6.27 -2.36 -1.46
CA SER A 66 -7.65 -2.63 -1.09
C SER A 66 -7.81 -4.06 -0.56
N ILE A 67 -7.16 -5.03 -1.20
CA ILE A 67 -7.13 -6.42 -0.75
C ILE A 67 -6.44 -6.53 0.63
N GLY A 68 -5.27 -5.89 0.79
CA GLY A 68 -4.56 -5.87 2.06
C GLY A 68 -5.40 -5.28 3.19
N MET A 69 -6.10 -4.17 2.93
CA MET A 69 -6.98 -3.54 3.90
C MET A 69 -8.18 -4.43 4.27
N LEU A 70 -8.80 -5.10 3.29
CA LEU A 70 -9.89 -6.06 3.55
C LEU A 70 -9.42 -7.23 4.42
N LEU A 71 -8.22 -7.77 4.15
CA LEU A 71 -7.62 -8.82 4.97
C LEU A 71 -7.36 -8.34 6.40
N ILE A 72 -6.79 -7.14 6.57
CA ILE A 72 -6.56 -6.53 7.87
C ILE A 72 -7.89 -6.36 8.63
N MET A 73 -8.93 -5.80 7.99
CA MET A 73 -10.23 -5.63 8.63
C MET A 73 -10.82 -6.97 9.07
N ARG A 74 -10.78 -8.00 8.21
CA ARG A 74 -11.29 -9.35 8.55
C ARG A 74 -10.52 -10.00 9.69
N LEU A 75 -9.20 -9.84 9.74
CA LEU A 75 -8.34 -10.45 10.76
C LEU A 75 -8.37 -9.66 12.08
N ALA A 76 -8.57 -8.35 12.03
CA ALA A 76 -8.69 -7.48 13.21
C ALA A 76 -10.11 -7.45 13.81
N GLN A 77 -11.13 -7.93 13.09
CA GLN A 77 -12.49 -8.13 13.62
C GLN A 77 -12.68 -9.51 14.27
N ARG A 78 -11.79 -10.47 13.98
CA ARG A 78 -11.68 -11.73 14.74
C ARG A 78 -10.83 -11.54 15.98
#